data_AF-A0AAU9U1X9-F1
#
_entry.id   AF-A0AAU9U1X9-F1
#
_cell.length_a   1.000
_cell.length_b   1.000
_cell.length_c   1.000
_cell.angle_alpha   90.00
_cell.angle_beta   90.00
_cell.angle_gamma   90.00
#
_symmetry.space_group_name_H-M   'P 1'
#
loop_
_entity.id
_entity.type
_entity.pdbx_description
1 polymer ?
#
loop_
_entity_poly.entity_id
_entity_poly.type
_entity_poly.pdbx_seq_one_letter_code
_entity_poly.pdbx_strand_id
1 'polypeptide(L)'
;MFTCASCREQHTDGPPCSVCKLPYDFSCSGVTEVGFRKLGERKNTWRCPRCKSCLSPSPASSSPQTSQLDRMQEQLNNIALQLKPLARLIEDVKYIREELNSLKDSQEMLHHLFNSLSGKMDNLESRVSKVEKKLLRMCLFCKLMLPKCIKSWKFGIAKTLAKERNFKYIWVKHSKIMGRKSDTSPIFFIRNEKDLLKID
;
A
#
# COMPACT_ATOMS: atom_id res chain seq x y z
N MET A 1 12.03 -4.68 -42.26
CA MET A 1 11.67 -3.58 -41.33
C MET A 1 11.76 -2.27 -42.08
N PHE A 2 10.75 -1.42 -41.97
CA PHE A 2 10.70 -0.08 -42.58
C PHE A 2 10.20 0.94 -41.56
N THR A 3 10.44 2.22 -41.83
CA THR A 3 9.93 3.33 -41.00
C THR A 3 8.67 3.90 -41.63
N CYS A 4 7.56 3.91 -40.89
CA CYS A 4 6.29 4.43 -41.40
C CYS A 4 6.37 5.94 -41.66
N ALA A 5 5.92 6.41 -42.83
CA ALA A 5 5.93 7.82 -43.19
C ALA A 5 4.91 8.70 -42.43
N SER A 6 4.00 8.09 -41.65
CA SER A 6 3.00 8.79 -40.83
C SER A 6 3.44 8.93 -39.38
N CYS A 7 3.59 7.81 -38.64
CA CYS A 7 3.96 7.81 -37.22
C CYS A 7 5.48 7.85 -36.97
N ARG A 8 6.32 7.62 -38.00
CA ARG A 8 7.79 7.57 -37.93
C ARG A 8 8.35 6.45 -37.03
N GLU A 9 7.53 5.46 -36.68
CA GLU A 9 7.96 4.26 -35.96
C GLU A 9 8.37 3.14 -36.92
N GLN A 10 9.11 2.14 -36.40
CA GLN A 10 9.55 0.98 -37.17
C GLN A 10 8.48 -0.12 -37.17
N HIS A 11 8.16 -0.62 -38.36
CA HIS A 11 7.20 -1.71 -38.55
C HIS A 11 7.78 -2.80 -39.44
N THR A 12 7.17 -3.98 -39.36
CA THR A 12 7.58 -5.18 -40.11
C THR A 12 6.89 -5.27 -41.46
N ASP A 13 5.62 -4.91 -41.56
CA ASP A 13 4.79 -5.04 -42.77
C ASP A 13 3.80 -3.87 -42.91
N GLY A 14 3.39 -3.56 -44.14
CA GLY A 14 2.49 -2.46 -44.44
C GLY A 14 2.48 -2.03 -45.92
N PRO A 15 1.44 -1.31 -46.38
CA PRO A 15 1.28 -0.96 -47.79
C PRO A 15 2.19 0.19 -48.24
N PRO A 16 2.90 0.05 -49.38
CA PRO A 16 3.58 1.17 -50.02
C PRO A 16 2.60 2.00 -50.86
N CYS A 17 2.70 3.34 -50.76
CA CYS A 17 1.88 4.23 -51.59
C CYS A 17 2.31 4.18 -53.05
N SER A 18 1.37 4.00 -53.98
CA SER A 18 1.66 3.97 -55.41
C SER A 18 2.20 5.30 -55.98
N VAL A 19 1.93 6.43 -55.32
CA VAL A 19 2.32 7.77 -55.77
C VAL A 19 3.64 8.20 -55.14
N CYS A 20 3.69 8.37 -53.81
CA CYS A 20 4.91 8.84 -53.13
C CYS A 20 5.92 7.72 -52.84
N LYS A 21 5.58 6.46 -53.09
CA LYS A 21 6.42 5.27 -52.85
C LYS A 21 6.85 5.07 -51.40
N LEU A 22 6.37 5.90 -50.48
CA LEU A 22 6.65 5.76 -49.05
C LEU A 22 5.85 4.62 -48.43
N PRO A 23 6.44 3.86 -47.50
CA PRO A 23 5.76 2.80 -46.78
C PRO A 23 4.98 3.34 -45.58
N TYR A 24 3.83 2.74 -45.32
CA TYR A 24 2.95 3.06 -44.19
C TYR A 24 2.61 1.76 -43.45
N ASP A 25 2.42 1.81 -42.14
CA ASP A 25 1.84 0.68 -41.41
C ASP A 25 0.33 0.59 -41.70
N PHE A 26 -0.28 -0.56 -41.39
CA PHE A 26 -1.71 -0.80 -41.63
C PHE A 26 -2.63 0.17 -40.87
N SER A 27 -2.26 0.56 -39.65
CA SER A 27 -3.07 1.49 -38.85
C SER A 27 -3.02 2.90 -39.42
N CYS A 28 -1.83 3.44 -39.76
CA CYS A 28 -1.74 4.78 -40.36
C CYS A 28 -2.21 4.86 -41.82
N SER A 29 -2.21 3.74 -42.53
CA SER A 29 -2.72 3.68 -43.92
C SER A 29 -4.25 3.60 -44.00
N GLY A 30 -4.93 3.29 -42.87
CA GLY A 30 -6.38 3.15 -42.81
C GLY A 30 -6.90 1.91 -43.54
N VAL A 31 -6.05 0.89 -43.73
CA VAL A 31 -6.42 -0.40 -44.34
C VAL A 31 -5.98 -1.54 -43.44
N THR A 32 -6.81 -2.58 -43.33
CA THR A 32 -6.44 -3.77 -42.57
C THR A 32 -5.49 -4.66 -43.37
N GLU A 33 -4.60 -5.39 -42.70
CA GLU A 33 -3.67 -6.31 -43.35
C GLU A 33 -4.39 -7.35 -44.23
N VAL A 34 -5.45 -7.96 -43.70
CA VAL A 34 -6.26 -8.94 -44.42
C VAL A 34 -6.92 -8.32 -45.65
N GLY A 35 -7.43 -7.09 -45.52
CA GLY A 35 -8.01 -6.35 -46.64
C GLY A 35 -6.97 -6.06 -47.72
N PHE A 36 -5.80 -5.58 -47.32
CA PHE A 36 -4.70 -5.27 -48.24
C PHE A 36 -4.20 -6.52 -48.96
N ARG A 37 -4.05 -7.65 -48.27
CA ARG A 37 -3.62 -8.92 -48.89
C ARG A 37 -4.61 -9.43 -49.94
N LYS A 38 -5.92 -9.25 -49.72
CA LYS A 38 -7.01 -9.65 -50.64
C LYS A 38 -7.08 -8.84 -51.94
N LEU A 39 -6.44 -7.67 -52.02
CA LEU A 39 -6.48 -6.82 -53.22
C LEU A 39 -5.74 -7.41 -54.44
N GLY A 40 -4.90 -8.45 -54.27
CA GLY A 40 -4.16 -9.05 -55.39
C GLY A 40 -3.31 -8.03 -56.14
N GLU A 41 -3.48 -7.93 -57.46
CA GLU A 41 -2.76 -6.96 -58.31
C GLU A 41 -3.15 -5.50 -58.06
N ARG A 42 -4.34 -5.25 -57.48
CA ARG A 42 -4.81 -3.88 -57.19
C ARG A 42 -4.01 -3.20 -56.07
N LYS A 43 -3.14 -3.94 -55.36
CA LYS A 43 -2.22 -3.37 -54.35
C LYS A 43 -1.39 -2.21 -54.93
N ASN A 44 -0.99 -2.30 -56.20
CA ASN A 44 -0.20 -1.28 -56.89
C ASN A 44 -0.97 0.01 -57.19
N THR A 45 -2.29 0.03 -56.96
CA THR A 45 -3.15 1.21 -57.15
C THR A 45 -3.48 1.92 -55.83
N TRP A 46 -3.11 1.33 -54.69
CA TRP A 46 -3.39 1.91 -53.38
C TRP A 46 -2.61 3.22 -53.17
N ARG A 47 -3.25 4.21 -52.53
CA ARG A 47 -2.70 5.55 -52.30
C ARG A 47 -2.87 5.91 -50.84
N CYS A 48 -1.84 6.54 -50.25
CA CYS A 48 -1.91 7.03 -48.89
C CYS A 48 -2.90 8.22 -48.75
N PRO A 49 -3.40 8.51 -47.54
CA PRO A 49 -4.34 9.61 -47.31
C PRO A 49 -3.84 10.95 -47.84
N ARG A 50 -2.55 11.25 -47.71
CA ARG A 50 -1.95 12.49 -48.22
C ARG A 50 -2.04 12.59 -49.74
N CYS A 51 -1.65 11.54 -50.47
CA CYS A 51 -1.70 11.53 -51.93
C CYS A 51 -3.14 11.44 -52.48
N LYS A 52 -4.09 10.92 -51.68
CA LYS A 52 -5.50 10.88 -52.04
C LYS A 52 -6.15 12.26 -51.98
N SER A 53 -5.77 13.09 -51.01
CA SER A 53 -6.31 14.44 -50.83
C SER A 53 -5.74 15.49 -51.81
N CYS A 54 -4.66 15.20 -52.53
CA CYS A 54 -4.03 16.14 -53.48
C CYS A 54 -4.62 16.12 -54.89
N LEU A 55 -5.59 15.24 -55.20
CA LEU A 55 -6.26 15.19 -56.50
C LEU A 55 -7.70 15.65 -56.36
N SER A 56 -7.91 16.96 -56.45
CA SER A 56 -9.21 17.51 -56.84
C SER A 56 -9.27 17.59 -58.36
N PRO A 57 -10.22 16.90 -59.03
CA PRO A 57 -10.75 17.36 -60.31
C PRO A 57 -11.69 18.55 -60.07
N SER A 58 -11.61 19.51 -60.97
CA SER A 58 -12.27 20.83 -61.00
C SER A 58 -13.82 20.81 -61.06
N PRO A 59 -14.49 21.98 -61.02
CA PRO A 59 -15.85 22.19 -60.50
C PRO A 59 -16.95 22.02 -61.56
N ALA A 60 -18.17 21.69 -61.11
CA ALA A 60 -19.45 22.29 -61.50
C ALA A 60 -20.61 21.32 -61.22
N SER A 61 -21.43 21.63 -60.23
CA SER A 61 -22.89 21.53 -60.33
C SER A 61 -23.56 22.09 -59.09
N SER A 62 -24.62 22.83 -59.34
CA SER A 62 -25.42 23.69 -58.49
C SER A 62 -26.36 22.95 -57.52
N SER A 63 -26.49 23.50 -56.30
CA SER A 63 -27.59 23.38 -55.31
C SER A 63 -27.60 22.17 -54.35
N PRO A 64 -28.13 22.27 -53.12
CA PRO A 64 -28.04 23.33 -52.10
C PRO A 64 -27.12 22.87 -50.94
N GLN A 65 -25.96 23.52 -50.76
CA GLN A 65 -24.93 23.13 -49.77
C GLN A 65 -25.22 23.57 -48.31
N THR A 66 -26.38 24.18 -48.03
CA THR A 66 -26.77 24.55 -46.66
C THR A 66 -26.88 23.33 -45.74
N SER A 67 -27.39 22.20 -46.24
CA SER A 67 -27.61 20.99 -45.43
C SER A 67 -26.34 20.30 -44.92
N GLN A 68 -25.18 20.48 -45.56
CA GLN A 68 -23.93 19.83 -45.12
C GLN A 68 -23.25 20.64 -44.01
N LEU A 69 -23.29 21.97 -44.11
CA LEU A 69 -22.77 22.85 -43.08
C LEU A 69 -23.59 22.73 -41.79
N ASP A 70 -24.91 22.65 -41.91
CA ASP A 70 -25.82 22.44 -40.78
C ASP A 70 -25.54 21.12 -40.06
N ARG A 71 -25.30 20.03 -40.81
CA ARG A 71 -24.90 18.74 -40.23
C ARG A 71 -23.56 18.81 -39.51
N MET A 72 -22.58 19.51 -40.05
CA MET A 72 -21.28 19.71 -39.38
C MET A 72 -21.43 20.56 -38.11
N GLN A 73 -22.27 21.60 -38.15
CA GLN A 73 -22.56 22.46 -37.01
C GLN A 73 -23.27 21.68 -35.89
N GLU A 74 -24.19 20.78 -36.25
CA GLU A 74 -24.90 19.93 -35.31
C GLU A 74 -24.00 18.84 -34.70
N GLN A 75 -23.04 18.31 -35.47
CA GLN A 75 -21.98 17.45 -34.93
C GLN A 75 -21.08 18.21 -33.95
N LEU A 76 -20.68 19.45 -34.26
CA LEU A 76 -19.89 20.29 -33.37
C LEU A 76 -20.64 20.60 -32.07
N ASN A 77 -21.94 20.92 -32.15
CA ASN A 77 -22.77 21.15 -30.97
C ASN A 77 -22.92 19.88 -30.11
N ASN A 78 -23.07 18.71 -30.72
CA ASN A 78 -23.09 17.43 -30.00
C ASN A 78 -21.75 17.14 -29.30
N ILE A 79 -20.62 17.37 -29.97
CA ILE A 79 -19.29 17.23 -29.35
C ILE A 79 -19.14 18.21 -28.18
N ALA A 80 -19.53 19.47 -28.37
CA ALA A 80 -19.49 20.47 -27.31
C ALA A 80 -20.34 20.08 -26.09
N LEU A 81 -21.50 19.45 -26.31
CA LEU A 81 -22.34 18.91 -25.24
C LEU A 81 -21.67 17.71 -24.53
N GLN A 82 -21.02 16.81 -25.28
CA GLN A 82 -20.27 15.69 -24.70
C GLN A 82 -19.01 16.11 -23.93
N LEU A 83 -18.47 17.29 -24.22
CA LEU A 83 -17.33 17.85 -23.48
C LEU A 83 -17.73 18.49 -22.14
N LYS A 84 -19.01 18.83 -21.92
CA LYS A 84 -19.45 19.42 -20.64
C LYS A 84 -19.21 18.52 -19.42
N PRO A 85 -19.53 17.21 -19.45
CA PRO A 85 -19.20 16.29 -18.36
C PRO A 85 -17.71 16.20 -18.03
N LEU A 86 -16.81 16.41 -19.02
CA LEU A 86 -15.36 16.36 -18.77
C LEU A 86 -14.90 17.50 -17.85
N ALA A 87 -15.53 18.67 -17.91
CA ALA A 87 -15.20 19.79 -17.00
C ALA A 87 -15.45 19.41 -15.54
N ARG A 88 -16.58 18.73 -15.26
CA ARG A 88 -16.90 18.23 -13.93
C ARG A 88 -15.92 17.14 -13.47
N LEU A 89 -15.55 16.23 -14.36
CA LEU A 89 -14.53 15.22 -14.05
C LEU A 89 -13.17 15.86 -13.69
N ILE A 90 -12.79 16.96 -14.36
CA ILE A 90 -11.57 17.69 -14.02
C ILE A 90 -11.65 18.29 -12.61
N GLU A 91 -12.81 18.82 -12.21
CA GLU A 91 -13.04 19.30 -10.84
C GLU A 91 -12.95 18.16 -9.82
N ASP A 92 -13.61 17.03 -10.08
CA ASP A 92 -13.54 15.86 -9.20
C ASP A 92 -12.11 15.33 -9.05
N VAL A 93 -11.33 15.28 -10.14
CA VAL A 93 -9.92 14.87 -10.12
C VAL A 93 -9.05 15.85 -9.32
N LYS A 94 -9.34 17.16 -9.40
CA LYS A 94 -8.64 18.16 -8.58
C LYS A 94 -8.96 17.96 -7.10
N TYR A 95 -10.23 17.75 -6.77
CA TYR A 95 -10.66 17.50 -5.40
C TYR A 95 -10.02 16.23 -4.82
N ILE A 96 -10.04 15.12 -5.57
CA ILE A 96 -9.37 13.88 -5.16
C ILE A 96 -7.87 14.11 -4.94
N ARG A 97 -7.21 14.91 -5.80
CA ARG A 97 -5.79 15.24 -5.63
C ARG A 97 -5.54 16.02 -4.33
N GLU A 98 -6.41 16.95 -3.97
CA GLU A 98 -6.29 17.73 -2.73
C GLU A 98 -6.47 16.84 -1.50
N GLU A 99 -7.47 15.96 -1.49
CA GLU A 99 -7.67 14.96 -0.42
C GLU A 99 -6.48 14.01 -0.28
N LEU A 100 -5.92 13.53 -1.41
CA LEU A 100 -4.72 12.68 -1.39
C LEU A 100 -3.49 13.41 -0.83
N ASN A 101 -3.34 14.70 -1.12
CA ASN A 101 -2.25 15.50 -0.55
C ASN A 101 -2.45 15.69 0.96
N SER A 102 -3.67 16.02 1.41
CA SER A 102 -3.98 16.14 2.83
C SER A 102 -3.73 14.82 3.58
N LEU A 103 -4.14 13.69 3.00
CA LEU A 103 -3.90 12.37 3.56
C LEU A 103 -2.40 12.07 3.66
N LYS A 104 -1.62 12.43 2.63
CA LYS A 104 -0.16 12.28 2.64
C LYS A 104 0.50 13.08 3.77
N ASP A 105 0.08 14.32 3.99
CA ASP A 105 0.59 15.15 5.08
C ASP A 105 0.27 14.54 6.45
N SER A 106 -0.94 13.98 6.61
CA SER A 106 -1.33 13.27 7.83
C SER A 106 -0.47 12.02 8.07
N GLN A 107 -0.13 11.29 7.00
CA GLN A 107 0.75 10.13 7.08
C GLN A 107 2.17 10.53 7.51
N GLU A 108 2.70 11.62 6.98
CA GLU A 108 4.03 12.12 7.36
C GLU A 108 4.07 12.53 8.84
N MET A 109 3.03 13.21 9.33
CA MET A 109 2.89 13.54 10.74
C MET A 109 2.86 12.29 11.63
N LEU A 110 2.11 11.25 11.24
CA LEU A 110 2.07 9.98 11.98
C LEU A 110 3.45 9.29 12.00
N HIS A 111 4.19 9.29 10.90
CA HIS A 111 5.56 8.76 10.88
C HIS A 111 6.49 9.52 11.84
N HIS A 112 6.38 10.84 11.91
CA HIS A 112 7.15 11.64 12.86
C HIS A 112 6.81 11.29 14.32
N LEU A 113 5.52 11.15 14.64
CA LEU A 113 5.07 10.73 15.98
C LEU A 113 5.57 9.32 16.33
N PHE A 114 5.51 8.39 15.37
CA PHE A 114 6.01 7.03 15.55
C PHE A 114 7.51 6.99 15.84
N ASN A 115 8.31 7.74 15.06
CA ASN A 115 9.76 7.83 15.29
C ASN A 115 10.09 8.46 16.66
N SER A 116 9.32 9.48 17.07
CA SER A 116 9.46 10.08 18.41
C SER A 116 9.15 9.06 19.52
N LEU A 117 8.08 8.27 19.35
CA LEU A 117 7.71 7.22 20.30
C LEU A 117 8.76 6.12 20.37
N SER A 118 9.28 5.68 19.21
CA SER A 118 10.38 4.71 19.13
C SER A 118 11.60 5.19 19.93
N GLY A 119 12.03 6.44 19.74
CA GLY A 119 13.16 6.99 20.50
C GLY A 119 12.90 7.06 22.01
N LYS A 120 11.66 7.34 22.44
CA LYS A 120 11.27 7.26 23.86
C LYS A 120 11.28 5.83 24.38
N MET A 121 10.87 4.85 23.58
CA MET A 121 10.91 3.43 23.91
C MET A 121 12.36 2.97 24.12
N ASP A 122 13.27 3.30 23.21
CA ASP A 122 14.70 2.98 23.30
C ASP A 122 15.33 3.60 24.56
N ASN A 123 14.94 4.84 24.88
CA ASN A 123 15.38 5.50 26.11
C ASN A 123 14.91 4.74 27.36
N LEU A 124 13.64 4.36 27.41
CA LEU A 124 13.08 3.59 28.52
C LEU A 124 13.76 2.23 28.65
N GLU A 125 13.99 1.51 27.55
CA GLU A 125 14.71 0.25 27.53
C GLU A 125 16.13 0.41 28.10
N SER A 126 16.85 1.47 27.71
CA SER A 126 18.18 1.76 28.25
C SER A 126 18.15 2.03 29.76
N ARG A 127 17.11 2.70 30.26
CA ARG A 127 16.92 2.99 31.69
C ARG A 127 16.59 1.72 32.47
N VAL A 128 15.73 0.87 31.94
CA VAL A 128 15.40 -0.45 32.53
C VAL A 128 16.66 -1.30 32.61
N SER A 129 17.45 -1.40 31.53
CA SER A 129 18.71 -2.15 31.53
C SER A 129 19.71 -1.66 32.60
N LYS A 130 19.79 -0.34 32.83
CA LYS A 130 20.62 0.23 33.91
C LYS A 130 20.12 -0.16 35.30
N VAL A 131 18.81 -0.15 35.52
CA VAL A 131 18.20 -0.55 36.79
C VAL A 131 18.40 -2.05 37.03
N GLU A 132 18.19 -2.88 36.01
CA GLU A 132 18.43 -4.33 36.07
C GLU A 132 19.88 -4.63 36.42
N LYS A 133 20.86 -3.96 35.79
CA LYS A 133 22.28 -4.12 36.12
C LYS A 133 22.59 -3.71 37.56
N LYS A 134 21.97 -2.62 38.06
CA LYS A 134 22.11 -2.20 39.48
C LYS A 134 21.52 -3.24 40.43
N LEU A 135 20.34 -3.77 40.12
CA LEU A 135 19.70 -4.84 40.88
C LEU A 135 20.54 -6.12 40.89
N LEU A 136 21.10 -6.52 39.74
CA LEU A 136 21.99 -7.67 39.63
C LEU A 136 23.24 -7.48 40.50
N ARG A 137 23.89 -6.30 40.46
CA ARG A 137 25.06 -6.01 41.30
C ARG A 137 24.72 -6.04 42.80
N MET A 138 23.59 -5.44 43.19
CA MET A 138 23.10 -5.48 44.58
C MET A 138 22.79 -6.92 45.03
N CYS A 139 22.21 -7.74 44.15
CA CYS A 139 21.93 -9.14 44.42
C CYS A 139 23.19 -10.01 44.44
N LEU A 140 24.22 -9.73 43.62
CA LEU A 140 25.51 -10.45 43.68
C LEU A 140 26.23 -10.17 45.00
N PHE A 141 26.18 -8.93 45.48
CA PHE A 141 26.67 -8.58 46.81
C PHE A 141 25.93 -9.36 47.91
N CYS A 142 24.62 -9.57 47.75
CA CYS A 142 23.81 -10.40 48.65
C CYS A 142 23.98 -11.92 48.44
N LYS A 143 24.39 -12.41 47.26
CA LYS A 143 24.66 -13.85 47.02
C LYS A 143 25.92 -14.31 47.74
N LEU A 144 26.92 -13.45 47.88
CA LEU A 144 28.11 -13.70 48.70
C LEU A 144 27.82 -13.52 50.20
N MET A 145 26.76 -12.79 50.56
CA MET A 145 26.25 -12.59 51.92
C MET A 145 24.90 -13.30 52.14
N LEU A 146 24.98 -14.62 52.27
CA LEU A 146 24.03 -15.55 52.92
C LEU A 146 22.80 -16.09 52.13
N PRO A 147 22.53 -17.42 52.22
CA PRO A 147 21.25 -18.05 51.87
C PRO A 147 20.04 -17.56 52.72
N LYS A 148 20.24 -16.63 53.64
CA LYS A 148 19.19 -16.02 54.47
C LYS A 148 18.42 -14.91 53.72
N CYS A 149 19.08 -14.14 52.86
CA CYS A 149 18.43 -13.04 52.12
C CYS A 149 17.51 -13.55 50.99
N ILE A 150 17.92 -14.60 50.27
CA ILE A 150 17.07 -15.22 49.22
C ILE A 150 15.81 -15.83 49.83
N LYS A 151 15.91 -16.44 51.02
CA LYS A 151 14.74 -16.97 51.74
C LYS A 151 13.81 -15.84 52.19
N SER A 152 14.35 -14.71 52.64
CA SER A 152 13.57 -13.53 53.03
C SER A 152 12.78 -12.94 51.85
N TRP A 153 13.42 -12.79 50.68
CA TRP A 153 12.75 -12.23 49.49
C TRP A 153 11.65 -13.16 48.94
N LYS A 154 11.93 -14.46 48.80
CA LYS A 154 10.91 -15.44 48.38
C LYS A 154 9.75 -15.52 49.36
N PHE A 155 10.01 -15.38 50.66
CA PHE A 155 8.97 -15.33 51.68
C PHE A 155 8.11 -14.08 51.57
N GLY A 156 8.71 -12.91 51.29
CA GLY A 156 7.97 -11.66 51.06
C GLY A 156 6.97 -11.77 49.90
N ILE A 157 7.42 -12.29 48.75
CA ILE A 157 6.55 -12.49 47.57
C ILE A 157 5.43 -13.49 47.89
N ALA A 158 5.77 -14.64 48.50
CA ALA A 158 4.79 -15.64 48.87
C ALA A 158 3.75 -15.10 49.86
N LYS A 159 4.16 -14.26 50.82
CA LYS A 159 3.26 -13.63 51.80
C LYS A 159 2.27 -12.67 51.13
N THR A 160 2.70 -11.86 50.16
CA THR A 160 1.82 -10.95 49.42
C THR A 160 0.79 -11.72 48.60
N LEU A 161 1.24 -12.68 47.78
CA LEU A 161 0.36 -13.50 46.95
C LEU A 161 -0.64 -14.33 47.78
N ALA A 162 -0.20 -14.85 48.92
CA ALA A 162 -1.08 -15.60 49.80
C ALA A 162 -2.13 -14.70 50.49
N LYS A 163 -1.80 -13.44 50.78
CA LYS A 163 -2.78 -12.46 51.28
C LYS A 163 -3.87 -12.19 50.24
N GLU A 164 -3.49 -12.05 48.96
CA GLU A 164 -4.44 -11.87 47.85
C GLU A 164 -5.36 -13.09 47.66
N ARG A 165 -4.85 -14.29 47.94
CA ARG A 165 -5.60 -15.56 47.86
C ARG A 165 -6.26 -15.98 49.18
N ASN A 166 -6.38 -15.07 50.15
CA ASN A 166 -7.02 -15.29 51.44
C ASN A 166 -6.44 -16.44 52.28
N PHE A 167 -5.11 -16.64 52.24
CA PHE A 167 -4.45 -17.56 53.17
C PHE A 167 -4.37 -16.92 54.56
N LYS A 168 -4.89 -17.63 55.56
CA LYS A 168 -4.84 -17.17 56.96
C LYS A 168 -3.43 -17.25 57.56
N TYR A 169 -2.64 -18.26 57.19
CA TYR A 169 -1.31 -18.46 57.76
C TYR A 169 -0.25 -18.73 56.69
N ILE A 170 0.90 -18.05 56.80
CA ILE A 170 2.13 -18.35 56.06
C ILE A 170 3.32 -18.29 57.00
N TRP A 171 4.18 -19.29 56.94
CA TRP A 171 5.40 -19.37 57.75
C TRP A 171 6.50 -20.16 57.05
N VAL A 172 7.71 -20.13 57.61
CA VAL A 172 8.85 -20.91 57.11
C VAL A 172 9.23 -21.96 58.14
N LYS A 173 9.34 -23.23 57.73
CA LYS A 173 9.83 -24.32 58.57
C LYS A 173 10.74 -25.24 57.74
N HIS A 174 11.90 -25.59 58.27
CA HIS A 174 12.91 -26.42 57.59
C HIS A 174 13.27 -25.92 56.16
N SER A 175 13.43 -24.61 55.99
CA SER A 175 13.70 -23.97 54.69
C SER A 175 12.62 -24.16 53.63
N LYS A 176 11.40 -24.58 54.02
CA LYS A 176 10.24 -24.67 53.14
C LYS A 176 9.21 -23.63 53.55
N ILE A 177 8.64 -22.93 52.57
CA ILE A 177 7.52 -22.00 52.80
C ILE A 177 6.26 -22.86 52.89
N MET A 178 5.55 -22.71 54.00
CA MET A 178 4.30 -23.41 54.27
C MET A 178 3.17 -22.39 54.36
N GLY A 179 2.00 -22.75 53.83
CA GLY A 179 0.80 -21.92 53.88
C GLY A 179 -0.43 -22.73 54.26
N ARG A 180 -1.41 -22.08 54.88
CA ARG A 180 -2.69 -22.67 55.28
C ARG A 180 -3.84 -21.68 55.06
N LYS A 181 -4.89 -22.10 54.35
CA LYS A 181 -6.04 -21.24 53.98
C LYS A 181 -6.95 -20.96 55.18
N SER A 182 -7.30 -21.98 55.95
CA SER A 182 -8.13 -21.89 57.18
C SER A 182 -7.63 -22.84 58.27
N ASP A 183 -8.22 -22.79 59.48
CA ASP A 183 -7.84 -23.67 60.60
C ASP A 183 -8.16 -25.16 60.39
N THR A 184 -8.96 -25.49 59.38
CA THR A 184 -9.34 -26.87 59.02
C THR A 184 -8.66 -27.34 57.74
N SER A 185 -8.18 -26.43 56.89
CA SER A 185 -7.49 -26.80 55.64
C SER A 185 -6.15 -27.51 55.91
N PRO A 186 -5.68 -28.41 55.02
CA PRO A 186 -4.35 -29.00 55.14
C PRO A 186 -3.25 -27.96 54.91
N ILE A 187 -2.02 -28.28 55.32
CA ILE A 187 -0.83 -27.44 55.12
C ILE A 187 -0.30 -27.67 53.70
N PHE A 188 -0.04 -26.58 52.97
CA PHE A 188 0.51 -26.62 51.61
C PHE A 188 1.96 -26.17 51.60
N PHE A 189 2.78 -26.80 50.74
CA PHE A 189 4.18 -26.45 50.55
C PHE A 189 4.34 -25.66 49.25
N ILE A 190 4.88 -24.45 49.35
CA ILE A 190 5.09 -23.57 48.20
C ILE A 190 6.56 -23.72 47.78
N ARG A 191 6.82 -24.43 46.67
CA ARG A 191 8.17 -24.55 46.11
C ARG A 191 8.37 -23.53 45.00
N ASN A 192 7.37 -23.38 44.14
CA ASN A 192 7.37 -22.48 42.99
C ASN A 192 6.10 -21.62 42.98
N GLU A 193 6.13 -20.52 42.22
CA GLU A 193 4.99 -19.63 42.02
C GLU A 193 3.77 -20.37 41.44
N LYS A 194 4.01 -21.39 40.61
CA LYS A 194 2.97 -22.26 40.05
C LYS A 194 2.20 -23.06 41.11
N ASP A 195 2.78 -23.31 42.28
CA ASP A 195 2.09 -24.03 43.36
C ASP A 195 1.02 -23.16 44.02
N LEU A 196 1.17 -21.83 43.97
CA LEU A 196 0.18 -20.88 44.46
C LEU A 196 -1.05 -20.81 43.57
N LEU A 197 -0.90 -21.06 42.26
CA LEU A 197 -1.99 -21.06 41.28
C LEU A 197 -2.88 -22.31 41.35
N LYS A 198 -2.45 -23.36 42.06
CA LYS A 198 -3.17 -24.64 42.16
C LYS A 198 -4.16 -24.72 43.34
N ILE A 199 -4.32 -23.64 44.09
CA ILE A 199 -5.06 -23.64 45.38
C ILE A 199 -6.35 -22.79 45.29
N ASP A 200 -6.93 -22.72 44.09
CA ASP A 200 -8.30 -22.21 43.88
C ASP A 200 -9.33 -23.26 44.30
#